data_AF-A0A9D5N4X2-F1
#
_entry.id   AF-A0A9D5N4X2-F1
#
_cell.length_a   1.000
_cell.length_b   1.000
_cell.length_c   1.000
_cell.angle_alpha   90.00
_cell.angle_beta   90.00
_cell.angle_gamma   90.00
#
_symmetry.space_group_name_H-M   'P 1'
#
loop_
_entity.id
_entity.type
_entity.pdbx_description
1 polymer ?
#
loop_
_entity_poly.entity_id
_entity_poly.type
_entity_poly.pdbx_seq_one_letter_code
_entity_poly.pdbx_strand_id
1 'polypeptide(L)'
;MRFTEAFEAMKNGAKVKLPSWAGYWEWDPEKKTIIMHCRAEESDTGNETMDIRESQRVEYTITNMLSDEWMIANEANCPKLGGRQHMFFGDALRMAKRYGKRIAREGWNGKSQYVEIASAISYMNAAGDIVNSEHDAIGNQALAFVGTSGVQMGWLASQADMLAEDWYIVE
;
A
#
# COMPACT_ATOMS: atom_id res chain seq x y z
N MET A 1 -5.33 -13.28 3.45
CA MET A 1 -5.42 -14.71 3.87
C MET A 1 -4.64 -14.89 5.15
N ARG A 2 -5.00 -15.85 6.00
CA ARG A 2 -4.28 -16.10 7.25
C ARG A 2 -2.90 -16.69 6.96
N PHE A 3 -1.95 -16.50 7.87
CA PHE A 3 -0.62 -17.05 7.68
C PHE A 3 -0.59 -18.58 7.55
N THR A 4 -1.52 -19.32 8.16
CA THR A 4 -1.62 -20.78 7.96
C THR A 4 -1.88 -21.13 6.49
N GLU A 5 -2.75 -20.38 5.82
CA GLU A 5 -3.05 -20.55 4.39
C GLU A 5 -1.85 -20.11 3.54
N ALA A 6 -1.22 -19.00 3.89
CA ALA A 6 -0.02 -18.51 3.21
C ALA A 6 1.17 -19.48 3.35
N PHE A 7 1.34 -20.10 4.51
CA PHE A 7 2.41 -21.06 4.78
C PHE A 7 2.21 -22.36 4.00
N GLU A 8 0.98 -22.85 3.91
CA GLU A 8 0.67 -23.99 3.04
C GLU A 8 0.84 -23.61 1.56
N ALA A 9 0.45 -22.42 1.13
CA ALA A 9 0.72 -21.94 -0.23
C ALA A 9 2.23 -21.91 -0.52
N MET A 10 3.06 -21.41 0.41
CA MET A 10 4.52 -21.40 0.27
C MET A 10 5.10 -22.80 0.11
N LYS A 11 4.66 -23.78 0.91
CA LYS A 11 5.09 -25.17 0.77
C LYS A 11 4.73 -25.77 -0.59
N ASN A 12 3.68 -25.27 -1.24
CA ASN A 12 3.28 -25.62 -2.59
C ASN A 12 3.97 -24.78 -3.67
N GLY A 13 5.03 -24.04 -3.33
CA GLY A 13 5.86 -23.27 -4.25
C GLY A 13 5.38 -21.84 -4.52
N ALA A 14 4.33 -21.38 -3.85
CA ALA A 14 3.89 -20.00 -3.99
C ALA A 14 4.82 -19.03 -3.26
N LYS A 15 4.93 -17.82 -3.79
CA LYS A 15 5.51 -16.68 -3.08
C LYS A 15 4.39 -15.91 -2.40
N VAL A 16 4.60 -15.42 -1.19
CA VAL A 16 3.57 -14.70 -0.43
C VAL A 16 4.12 -13.41 0.16
N LYS A 17 3.25 -12.42 0.34
CA LYS A 17 3.64 -11.13 0.91
C LYS A 17 2.51 -10.52 1.73
N LEU A 18 2.86 -9.55 2.57
CA LEU A 18 1.89 -8.55 3.01
C LEU A 18 1.77 -7.45 1.95
N PRO A 19 0.62 -6.75 1.85
CA PRO A 19 0.36 -5.77 0.80
C PRO A 19 1.43 -4.67 0.78
N SER A 20 1.72 -4.13 1.97
CA SER A 20 2.71 -3.07 2.20
C SER A 20 4.17 -3.51 2.04
N TRP A 21 4.47 -4.75 1.62
CA TRP A 21 5.84 -5.20 1.40
C TRP A 21 6.27 -5.01 -0.05
N ALA A 22 7.51 -4.59 -0.24
CA ALA A 22 8.14 -4.59 -1.56
C ALA A 22 8.65 -5.99 -1.95
N GLY A 23 8.91 -6.81 -0.93
CA GLY A 23 9.42 -8.16 -1.04
C GLY A 23 8.35 -9.23 -0.84
N TYR A 24 8.82 -10.47 -0.64
CA TYR A 24 7.99 -11.65 -0.44
C TYR A 24 8.73 -12.71 0.36
N TRP A 25 7.99 -13.66 0.89
CA TRP A 25 8.49 -14.85 1.56
C TRP A 25 8.20 -16.09 0.70
N GLU A 26 9.08 -17.08 0.77
CA GLU A 26 8.91 -18.37 0.12
C GLU A 26 9.47 -19.50 0.99
N TRP A 27 9.02 -20.73 0.72
CA TRP A 27 9.53 -21.91 1.41
C TRP A 27 10.73 -22.51 0.67
N ASP A 28 11.83 -22.74 1.40
CA ASP A 28 12.97 -23.51 0.91
C ASP A 28 12.82 -24.98 1.36
N PRO A 29 12.61 -25.93 0.43
CA PRO A 29 12.39 -27.33 0.77
C PRO A 29 13.66 -28.05 1.22
N GLU A 30 14.84 -27.58 0.84
CA GLU A 30 16.13 -28.18 1.22
C GLU A 30 16.47 -27.78 2.66
N LYS A 31 16.39 -26.48 2.96
CA LYS A 31 16.66 -25.94 4.30
C LYS A 31 15.51 -26.12 5.27
N LYS A 32 14.30 -26.43 4.78
CA LYS A 32 13.06 -26.56 5.54
C LYS A 32 12.76 -25.31 6.37
N THR A 33 12.84 -24.15 5.73
CA THR A 33 12.69 -22.85 6.36
C THR A 33 11.99 -21.85 5.43
N ILE A 34 11.61 -20.70 5.96
CA ILE A 34 11.12 -19.58 5.17
C ILE A 34 12.32 -18.71 4.78
N ILE A 35 12.43 -18.41 3.49
CA ILE A 35 13.36 -17.45 2.95
C ILE A 35 12.62 -16.14 2.69
N MET A 36 13.17 -15.05 3.23
CA MET A 36 12.60 -13.72 3.12
C MET A 36 13.40 -12.92 2.12
N HIS A 37 12.72 -12.44 1.08
CA HIS A 37 13.26 -11.51 0.10
C HIS A 37 12.78 -10.12 0.46
N CYS A 38 13.69 -9.23 0.82
CA CYS A 38 13.43 -7.87 1.30
C CYS A 38 14.40 -6.88 0.65
N ARG A 39 14.24 -5.57 0.93
CA ARG A 39 15.25 -4.59 0.52
C ARG A 39 16.47 -4.75 1.42
N ALA A 40 17.68 -4.59 0.86
CA ALA A 40 18.93 -4.71 1.63
C ALA A 40 18.93 -3.85 2.90
N GLU A 41 18.41 -2.62 2.81
CA GLU A 41 18.29 -1.66 3.91
C GLU A 41 17.27 -2.10 5.00
N GLU A 42 16.35 -2.98 4.66
CA GLU A 42 15.32 -3.51 5.56
C GLU A 42 15.71 -4.86 6.17
N SER A 43 16.80 -5.46 5.69
CA SER A 43 17.32 -6.76 6.12
C SER A 43 18.29 -6.63 7.29
N ASP A 44 18.21 -7.54 8.25
CA ASP A 44 19.14 -7.58 9.38
C ASP A 44 20.54 -8.07 8.96
N THR A 45 20.65 -8.71 7.79
CA THR A 45 21.93 -9.19 7.23
C THR A 45 22.56 -8.19 6.25
N GLY A 46 21.84 -7.12 5.88
CA GLY A 46 22.21 -6.23 4.78
C GLY A 46 22.07 -6.85 3.38
N ASN A 47 21.66 -8.12 3.29
CA ASN A 47 21.40 -8.81 2.03
C ASN A 47 19.91 -8.77 1.70
N GLU A 48 19.59 -8.77 0.40
CA GLU A 48 18.20 -8.76 -0.08
C GLU A 48 17.46 -10.08 0.17
N THR A 49 18.17 -11.14 0.51
CA THR A 49 17.62 -12.47 0.81
C THR A 49 18.22 -12.95 2.13
N MET A 50 17.37 -13.39 3.06
CA MET A 50 17.79 -13.95 4.34
C MET A 50 16.87 -15.07 4.80
N ASP A 51 17.40 -15.99 5.59
CA ASP A 51 16.60 -16.99 6.28
C ASP A 51 15.80 -16.34 7.41
N ILE A 52 14.54 -16.75 7.63
CA ILE A 52 13.72 -16.22 8.73
C ILE A 52 14.39 -16.37 10.10
N ARG A 53 15.24 -17.38 10.27
CA ARG A 53 16.01 -17.65 11.49
C ARG A 53 17.13 -16.65 11.74
N GLU A 54 17.56 -15.91 10.72
CA GLU A 54 18.58 -14.87 10.82
C GLU A 54 17.98 -13.53 11.27
N SER A 55 16.65 -13.39 11.26
CA SER A 55 15.97 -12.17 11.68
C SER A 55 16.25 -11.85 13.15
N GLN A 56 16.73 -10.63 13.39
CA GLN A 56 16.90 -10.07 14.74
C GLN A 56 15.64 -9.34 15.20
N ARG A 57 14.69 -9.05 14.29
CA ARG A 57 13.41 -8.37 14.57
C ARG A 57 12.28 -9.35 14.90
N VAL A 58 12.48 -10.16 15.94
CA VAL A 58 11.57 -11.27 16.30
C VAL A 58 10.11 -10.82 16.48
N GLU A 59 9.87 -9.72 17.21
CA GLU A 59 8.51 -9.19 17.44
C GLU A 59 7.82 -8.80 16.12
N TYR A 60 8.54 -8.12 15.22
CA TYR A 60 8.03 -7.73 13.91
C TYR A 60 7.67 -8.98 13.08
N THR A 61 8.58 -9.96 13.01
CA THR A 61 8.38 -11.20 12.24
C THR A 61 7.17 -11.97 12.75
N ILE A 62 7.02 -12.16 14.06
CA ILE A 62 5.86 -12.82 14.65
C ILE A 62 4.57 -12.01 14.42
N THR A 63 4.62 -10.69 14.58
CA THR A 63 3.45 -9.82 14.34
C THR A 63 2.92 -9.98 12.91
N ASN A 64 3.81 -10.03 11.92
CA ASN A 64 3.43 -10.25 10.53
C ASN A 64 2.91 -11.67 10.29
N MET A 65 3.51 -12.70 10.93
CA MET A 65 2.97 -14.06 10.89
C MET A 65 1.59 -14.18 11.53
N LEU A 66 1.20 -13.27 12.42
CA LEU A 66 -0.16 -13.23 13.00
C LEU A 66 -1.16 -12.47 12.14
N SER A 67 -0.72 -11.81 11.07
CA SER A 67 -1.60 -11.10 10.14
C SER A 67 -2.52 -12.06 9.37
N ASP A 68 -3.72 -11.57 9.06
CA ASP A 68 -4.70 -12.17 8.17
C ASP A 68 -4.75 -11.52 6.77
N GLU A 69 -3.80 -10.62 6.49
CA GLU A 69 -3.71 -9.82 5.28
C GLU A 69 -2.74 -10.41 4.23
N TRP A 70 -2.27 -11.65 4.40
CA TRP A 70 -1.34 -12.27 3.45
C TRP A 70 -1.97 -12.43 2.06
N MET A 71 -1.16 -12.27 1.02
CA MET A 71 -1.56 -12.48 -0.36
C MET A 71 -0.47 -13.20 -1.16
N ILE A 72 -0.82 -13.78 -2.30
CA ILE A 72 0.16 -14.33 -3.24
C ILE A 72 0.96 -13.18 -3.86
N ALA A 73 2.28 -13.27 -3.81
CA ALA A 73 3.18 -12.35 -4.49
C ALA A 73 3.37 -12.77 -5.95
N ASN A 74 3.23 -11.83 -6.87
CA ASN A 74 3.41 -12.05 -8.31
C ASN A 74 4.02 -10.83 -9.01
N GLU A 75 4.22 -10.94 -10.32
CA GLU A 75 4.80 -9.88 -11.16
C GLU A 75 3.93 -8.63 -11.28
N ALA A 76 2.67 -8.65 -10.83
CA ALA A 76 1.82 -7.46 -10.79
C ALA A 76 1.98 -6.71 -9.47
N ASN A 77 2.01 -7.42 -8.33
CA ASN A 77 1.85 -6.82 -7.00
C ASN A 77 3.12 -6.78 -6.13
N CYS A 78 4.26 -7.27 -6.64
CA CYS A 78 5.50 -7.34 -5.87
C CYS A 78 6.67 -6.68 -6.62
N PRO A 79 7.23 -5.57 -6.10
CA PRO A 79 8.42 -4.92 -6.66
C PRO A 79 9.61 -5.86 -6.87
N LYS A 80 9.88 -6.77 -5.93
CA LYS A 80 10.96 -7.77 -6.08
C LYS A 80 10.74 -8.77 -7.22
N LEU A 81 9.53 -8.85 -7.75
CA LEU A 81 9.16 -9.65 -8.92
C LEU A 81 8.92 -8.78 -10.17
N GLY A 82 9.32 -7.50 -10.14
CA GLY A 82 9.14 -6.56 -11.26
C GLY A 82 7.80 -5.82 -11.29
N GLY A 83 6.90 -6.12 -10.35
CA GLY A 83 5.59 -5.49 -10.23
C GLY A 83 5.58 -4.17 -9.47
N ARG A 84 4.38 -3.66 -9.20
CA ARG A 84 4.18 -2.51 -8.30
C ARG A 84 3.76 -2.97 -6.93
N GLN A 85 4.08 -2.16 -5.93
CA GLN A 85 3.62 -2.44 -4.57
C GLN A 85 2.13 -2.09 -4.47
N HIS A 86 1.28 -3.10 -4.61
CA HIS A 86 -0.14 -2.93 -4.40
C HIS A 86 -0.50 -3.00 -2.91
N MET A 87 -1.47 -2.19 -2.50
CA MET A 87 -1.94 -2.07 -1.13
C MET A 87 -3.46 -1.97 -1.08
N PHE A 88 -4.01 -2.21 0.12
CA PHE A 88 -5.43 -1.95 0.37
C PHE A 88 -5.69 -0.45 0.47
N PHE A 89 -6.95 -0.05 0.27
CA PHE A 89 -7.37 1.34 0.40
C PHE A 89 -6.94 2.00 1.72
N GLY A 90 -7.07 1.29 2.85
CA GLY A 90 -6.70 1.82 4.16
C GLY A 90 -5.21 2.15 4.27
N ASP A 91 -4.35 1.31 3.71
CA ASP A 91 -2.91 1.55 3.65
C ASP A 91 -2.58 2.72 2.74
N ALA A 92 -3.19 2.78 1.55
CA ALA A 92 -3.02 3.88 0.62
C ALA A 92 -3.42 5.22 1.26
N LEU A 93 -4.59 5.25 1.91
CA LEU A 93 -5.06 6.43 2.61
C LEU A 93 -4.11 6.85 3.74
N ARG A 94 -3.55 5.88 4.50
CA ARG A 94 -2.52 6.15 5.50
C ARG A 94 -1.28 6.77 4.86
N MET A 95 -0.86 6.28 3.68
CA MET A 95 0.28 6.83 2.94
C MET A 95 0.05 8.29 2.53
N ALA A 96 -1.13 8.60 2.00
CA ALA A 96 -1.50 9.95 1.63
C ALA A 96 -1.56 10.88 2.86
N LYS A 97 -2.26 10.47 3.93
CA LYS A 97 -2.48 11.29 5.14
C LYS A 97 -1.23 11.57 5.95
N ARG A 98 -0.35 10.57 6.12
CA ARG A 98 0.81 10.70 7.03
C ARG A 98 2.09 11.11 6.33
N TYR A 99 2.25 10.73 5.06
CA TYR A 99 3.50 10.90 4.33
C TYR A 99 3.35 11.76 3.07
N GLY A 100 2.18 12.34 2.83
CA GLY A 100 1.92 13.22 1.69
C GLY A 100 2.09 12.53 0.34
N LYS A 101 1.89 11.21 0.28
CA LYS A 101 2.04 10.43 -0.94
C LYS A 101 0.82 10.58 -1.84
N ARG A 102 1.06 10.61 -3.15
CA ARG A 102 0.01 10.45 -4.16
C ARG A 102 -0.30 8.97 -4.29
N ILE A 103 -1.58 8.63 -4.37
CA ILE A 103 -2.05 7.25 -4.45
C ILE A 103 -2.97 7.07 -5.66
N ALA A 104 -2.88 5.94 -6.34
CA ALA A 104 -3.71 5.65 -7.50
C ALA A 104 -4.12 4.18 -7.49
N ARG A 105 -5.12 3.86 -8.30
CA ARG A 105 -5.53 2.48 -8.58
C ARG A 105 -5.08 2.07 -9.97
N GLU A 106 -4.65 0.82 -10.11
CA GLU A 106 -4.30 0.27 -11.42
C GLU A 106 -5.53 0.15 -12.32
N GLY A 107 -6.69 -0.20 -11.76
CA GLY A 107 -7.95 -0.37 -12.49
C GLY A 107 -8.68 0.92 -12.86
N TRP A 108 -8.12 2.11 -12.64
CA TRP A 108 -8.78 3.37 -13.02
C TRP A 108 -8.70 3.64 -14.53
N ASN A 109 -9.79 4.21 -15.05
CA ASN A 109 -9.90 4.59 -16.45
C ASN A 109 -9.29 5.98 -16.68
N GLY A 110 -7.98 6.02 -16.93
CA GLY A 110 -7.29 7.23 -17.37
C GLY A 110 -5.81 7.21 -17.00
N LYS A 111 -4.97 7.73 -17.89
CA LYS A 111 -3.55 7.87 -17.59
C LYS A 111 -3.34 8.96 -16.54
N SER A 112 -2.43 8.70 -15.60
CA SER A 112 -1.97 9.68 -14.62
C SER A 112 -3.04 10.21 -13.65
N GLN A 113 -4.09 9.42 -13.40
CA GLN A 113 -5.07 9.73 -12.35
C GLN A 113 -4.51 9.35 -10.97
N TYR A 114 -4.69 10.21 -9.98
CA TYR A 114 -4.28 9.94 -8.60
C TYR A 114 -5.14 10.73 -7.61
N VAL A 115 -5.03 10.34 -6.34
CA VAL A 115 -5.60 11.02 -5.19
C VAL A 115 -4.48 11.49 -4.29
N GLU A 116 -4.63 12.69 -3.73
CA GLU A 116 -3.73 13.26 -2.73
C GLU A 116 -4.50 14.01 -1.65
N ILE A 117 -3.83 14.31 -0.54
CA ILE A 117 -4.38 15.17 0.50
C ILE A 117 -4.10 16.62 0.11
N ALA A 118 -5.17 17.38 -0.12
CA ALA A 118 -5.10 18.82 -0.31
C ALA A 118 -5.33 19.53 1.02
N SER A 119 -4.70 20.69 1.17
CA SER A 119 -4.87 21.63 2.28
C SER A 119 -4.96 23.06 1.76
N ALA A 120 -5.32 24.02 2.63
CA ALA A 120 -5.50 25.42 2.27
C ALA A 120 -6.55 25.65 1.15
N ILE A 121 -7.61 24.85 1.20
CA ILE A 121 -8.78 24.89 0.35
C ILE A 121 -9.59 26.14 0.67
N SER A 122 -9.91 26.88 -0.38
CA SER A 122 -10.80 28.04 -0.35
C SER A 122 -11.69 28.07 -1.59
N TYR A 123 -12.79 28.80 -1.51
CA TYR A 123 -13.66 29.09 -2.65
C TYR A 123 -14.14 30.53 -2.61
N MET A 124 -14.56 31.04 -3.77
CA MET A 124 -15.23 32.34 -3.87
C MET A 124 -16.74 32.11 -3.87
N ASN A 125 -17.46 32.75 -2.95
CA ASN A 125 -18.91 32.69 -2.91
C ASN A 125 -19.53 33.59 -4.00
N ALA A 126 -20.86 33.55 -4.17
CA ALA A 126 -21.56 34.37 -5.15
C ALA A 126 -21.49 35.90 -4.87
N ALA A 127 -21.12 36.31 -3.67
CA ALA A 127 -20.91 37.72 -3.29
C ALA A 127 -19.48 38.21 -3.58
N GLY A 128 -18.57 37.31 -3.99
CA GLY A 128 -17.17 37.63 -4.26
C GLY A 128 -16.24 37.47 -3.05
N ASP A 129 -16.74 37.00 -1.91
CA ASP A 129 -15.89 36.76 -0.73
C ASP A 129 -15.11 35.46 -0.89
N ILE A 130 -13.84 35.48 -0.50
CA ILE A 130 -13.02 34.28 -0.36
C ILE A 130 -13.33 33.64 0.99
N VAL A 131 -13.80 32.39 0.95
CA VAL A 131 -14.13 31.59 2.13
C VAL A 131 -13.14 30.44 2.25
N ASN A 132 -12.46 30.34 3.39
CA ASN A 132 -11.62 29.19 3.72
C ASN A 132 -12.49 28.03 4.21
N SER A 133 -12.29 26.85 3.65
CA SER A 133 -13.11 25.66 3.92
C SER A 133 -12.67 24.94 5.22
N GLU A 134 -12.79 25.62 6.35
CA GLU A 134 -12.52 25.02 7.67
C GLU A 134 -13.65 24.10 8.12
N HIS A 135 -13.31 22.95 8.71
CA HIS A 135 -14.27 22.00 9.27
C HIS A 135 -13.76 21.40 10.59
N ASP A 136 -14.59 21.38 11.63
CA ASP A 136 -14.18 21.00 13.00
C ASP A 136 -13.47 19.63 13.09
N ALA A 137 -13.90 18.65 12.29
CA ALA A 137 -13.37 17.28 12.35
C ALA A 137 -12.07 17.05 11.55
N ILE A 138 -11.86 17.80 10.46
CA ILE A 138 -10.79 17.51 9.48
C ILE A 138 -9.91 18.73 9.19
N GLY A 139 -10.20 19.87 9.83
CA GLY A 139 -9.61 21.16 9.52
C GLY A 139 -9.85 21.53 8.05
N ASN A 140 -8.88 22.21 7.47
CA ASN A 140 -8.84 22.56 6.06
C ASN A 140 -8.12 21.48 5.25
N GLN A 141 -8.74 20.31 5.13
CA GLN A 141 -8.20 19.20 4.36
C GLN A 141 -9.30 18.48 3.57
N ALA A 142 -8.93 17.96 2.40
CA ALA A 142 -9.79 17.06 1.65
C ALA A 142 -8.96 16.11 0.79
N LEU A 143 -9.55 14.98 0.40
CA LEU A 143 -9.01 14.20 -0.70
C LEU A 143 -9.28 14.96 -2.01
N ALA A 144 -8.23 15.20 -2.78
CA ALA A 144 -8.31 15.73 -4.13
C ALA A 144 -8.09 14.59 -5.11
N PHE A 145 -9.03 14.39 -6.04
CA PHE A 145 -8.85 13.49 -7.17
C PHE A 145 -8.36 14.29 -8.36
N VAL A 146 -7.14 14.01 -8.80
CA VAL A 146 -6.55 14.61 -9.99
C VAL A 146 -6.85 13.70 -11.16
N GLY A 147 -7.86 14.10 -11.94
CA GLY A 147 -8.32 13.38 -13.11
C GLY A 147 -7.81 13.98 -14.42
N THR A 148 -8.21 13.35 -15.53
CA THR A 148 -7.92 13.86 -16.89
C THR A 148 -8.69 15.13 -17.23
N SER A 149 -9.80 15.39 -16.54
CA SER A 149 -10.66 16.58 -16.74
C SER A 149 -10.41 17.68 -15.70
N GLY A 150 -9.38 17.54 -14.86
CA GLY A 150 -9.05 18.50 -13.80
C GLY A 150 -9.12 17.89 -12.41
N VAL A 151 -9.14 18.76 -11.39
CA VAL A 151 -9.09 18.36 -9.98
C VAL A 151 -10.50 18.40 -9.39
N GLN A 152 -10.94 17.28 -8.83
CA GLN A 152 -12.15 17.21 -8.01
C GLN A 152 -11.76 17.26 -6.53
N MET A 153 -12.05 18.39 -5.89
CA MET A 153 -11.90 18.56 -4.44
C MET A 153 -13.00 17.84 -3.67
N GLY A 154 -12.65 17.21 -2.55
CA GLY A 154 -13.61 16.46 -1.74
C GLY A 154 -14.02 15.15 -2.41
N TRP A 155 -13.08 14.47 -3.07
CA TRP A 155 -13.34 13.18 -3.71
C TRP A 155 -13.85 12.15 -2.70
N LEU A 156 -14.97 11.52 -3.06
CA LEU A 156 -15.59 10.46 -2.29
C LEU A 156 -15.17 9.11 -2.86
N ALA A 157 -14.43 8.33 -2.08
CA ALA A 157 -14.08 6.96 -2.46
C ALA A 157 -15.36 6.13 -2.62
N SER A 158 -15.52 5.47 -3.78
CA SER A 158 -16.63 4.55 -3.98
C SER A 158 -16.44 3.25 -3.20
N GLN A 159 -17.50 2.44 -3.07
CA GLN A 159 -17.37 1.09 -2.52
C GLN A 159 -16.35 0.25 -3.28
N ALA A 160 -16.28 0.40 -4.61
CA ALA A 160 -15.30 -0.29 -5.44
C ALA A 160 -13.87 0.18 -5.14
N ASP A 161 -13.68 1.46 -4.84
CA ASP A 161 -12.37 2.01 -4.45
C ASP A 161 -11.92 1.51 -3.09
N MET A 162 -12.85 1.46 -2.12
CA MET A 162 -12.55 1.01 -0.75
C MET A 162 -12.27 -0.50 -0.65
N LEU A 163 -12.92 -1.31 -1.49
CA LEU A 163 -12.74 -2.77 -1.52
C LEU A 163 -11.59 -3.22 -2.43
N ALA A 164 -10.96 -2.31 -3.15
CA ALA A 164 -9.91 -2.66 -4.07
C ALA A 164 -8.56 -2.88 -3.38
N GLU A 165 -7.78 -3.78 -3.96
CA GLU A 165 -6.46 -4.20 -3.47
C GLU A 165 -5.33 -3.80 -4.43
N ASP A 166 -5.65 -2.96 -5.43
CA ASP A 166 -4.76 -2.53 -6.52
C ASP A 166 -4.25 -1.09 -6.35
N TRP A 167 -4.27 -0.58 -5.12
CA TRP A 167 -3.76 0.76 -4.84
C TRP A 167 -2.24 0.79 -4.84
N TYR A 168 -1.63 1.85 -5.36
CA TYR A 168 -0.18 2.03 -5.35
C TYR A 168 0.19 3.51 -5.17
N ILE A 169 1.43 3.77 -4.74
CA ILE A 169 1.96 5.13 -4.65
C ILE A 169 2.44 5.59 -6.02
N VAL A 170 2.08 6.82 -6.38
CA VAL A 170 2.58 7.52 -7.58
C VAL A 170 3.68 8.51 -7.16
N GLU A 171 4.71 8.65 -7.99
CA GLU A 171 5.77 9.66 -7.82
C GLU A 171 5.31 11.08 -8.19
#